data_AF-A0A2I0T4Q8-F1
#
_entry.id   AF-A0A2I0T4Q8-F1
#
_cell.length_a   1.000
_cell.length_b   1.000
_cell.length_c   1.000
_cell.angle_alpha   90.00
_cell.angle_beta   90.00
_cell.angle_gamma   90.00
#
_symmetry.space_group_name_H-M   'P 1'
#
loop_
_entity.id
_entity.type
_entity.pdbx_description
1 polymer ?
#
loop_
_entity_poly.entity_id
_entity_poly.type
_entity_poly.pdbx_seq_one_letter_code
_entity_poly.pdbx_strand_id
1 'polypeptide(L)' 'MSLESGLSSEVGKHELTGHKVAVKILNRQKIRSLDVVGKIRREIQNLKLFRHPHIIKLISILKNTSVL' A
#
# COMPACT_ATOMS: atom_id res chain seq x y z
N MET A 1 1.06 -1.87 23.06
CA MET A 1 0.09 -2.64 22.27
C MET A 1 0.06 -2.01 20.88
N SER A 2 0.81 -2.59 19.95
CA SER A 2 1.46 -1.85 18.86
C SER A 2 0.53 -1.42 17.73
N LEU A 3 0.56 -0.13 17.40
CA LEU A 3 -0.08 0.51 16.24
C LEU A 3 0.34 -0.11 14.87
N GLU A 4 1.29 -1.02 14.87
CA GLU A 4 1.83 -1.68 13.66
C GLU A 4 1.04 -2.93 13.21
N SER A 5 0.12 -3.45 14.03
CA SER A 5 -0.57 -4.74 13.78
C SER A 5 -1.53 -4.78 12.55
N GLY A 6 -1.67 -3.66 11.82
CA GLY A 6 -2.54 -3.51 10.66
C GLY A 6 -1.85 -3.46 9.29
N LEU A 7 -0.51 -3.52 9.25
CA LEU A 7 0.30 -3.47 8.04
C LEU A 7 0.99 -4.82 7.81
N SER A 8 0.96 -5.34 6.58
CA SER A 8 1.83 -6.44 6.16
C SER A 8 2.41 -6.20 4.77
N SER A 9 3.55 -6.81 4.47
CA SER A 9 4.24 -6.70 3.20
C SER A 9 4.52 -8.09 2.64
N GLU A 10 3.98 -8.35 1.46
CA GLU A 10 4.14 -9.62 0.76
C GLU A 10 4.88 -9.41 -0.57
N VAL A 11 5.46 -10.47 -1.11
CA VAL A 11 6.00 -10.47 -2.49
C VAL A 11 5.00 -11.16 -3.40
N GLY A 12 4.54 -10.44 -4.42
CA GLY A 12 3.69 -10.96 -5.48
C GLY A 12 4.45 -11.14 -6.79
N LYS A 13 3.84 -11.86 -7.74
CA LYS A 13 4.30 -12.00 -9.12
C LYS A 13 3.15 -11.66 -10.06
N HIS A 14 3.36 -10.73 -10.99
CA HIS A 14 2.39 -10.45 -12.03
C HIS A 14 2.32 -11.64 -12.99
N GLU A 15 1.15 -12.24 -13.15
CA GLU A 15 1.00 -13.52 -13.88
C GLU A 15 1.44 -13.43 -15.33
N LEU A 16 1.00 -12.39 -16.05
CA LEU A 16 1.26 -12.25 -17.49
C LEU A 16 2.72 -11.89 -17.80
N THR A 17 3.35 -11.03 -17.00
CA THR A 17 4.71 -10.52 -17.29
C THR A 17 5.80 -11.15 -16.43
N GLY A 18 5.44 -11.98 -15.46
CA GLY A 18 6.35 -12.62 -14.52
C GLY A 18 7.08 -11.69 -13.54
N HIS A 19 6.79 -10.38 -13.56
CA HIS A 19 7.51 -9.40 -12.74
C HIS A 19 7.17 -9.57 -11.25
N LYS A 20 8.20 -9.63 -10.41
CA LYS A 20 8.05 -9.62 -8.95
C LYS A 20 7.72 -8.21 -8.47
N VAL A 21 6.77 -8.10 -7.54
CA VAL A 21 6.32 -6.83 -6.96
C VAL A 21 6.20 -6.95 -5.45
N ALA A 22 6.45 -5.85 -4.73
CA ALA A 22 6.10 -5.77 -3.32
C ALA A 22 4.64 -5.32 -3.17
N VAL A 23 3.88 -6.01 -2.32
CA VAL A 23 2.47 -5.73 -2.05
C VAL A 23 2.33 -5.31 -0.59
N LYS A 24 2.03 -4.03 -0.36
CA LYS A 24 1.75 -3.49 0.98
C LYS A 24 0.25 -3.62 1.27
N ILE A 25 -0.10 -4.50 2.20
CA ILE A 25 -1.49 -4.80 2.59
C ILE A 25 -1.85 -3.98 3.82
N LEU A 26 -3.01 -3.32 3.76
CA LEU A 26 -3.50 -2.41 4.79
C LEU A 26 -4.84 -2.89 5.31
N ASN A 27 -4.89 -3.41 6.55
CA ASN A 27 -6.14 -3.79 7.17
C ASN A 27 -6.86 -2.53 7.70
N ARG A 28 -7.86 -2.07 6.95
CA ARG A 28 -8.66 -0.88 7.28
C ARG A 28 -9.31 -0.90 8.66
N GLN A 29 -9.64 -2.06 9.22
CA GLN A 29 -10.23 -2.15 10.56
C GLN A 29 -9.20 -1.89 11.66
N LYS A 30 -7.94 -2.30 11.42
CA LYS A 30 -6.85 -2.17 12.38
C LYS A 30 -6.17 -0.79 12.34
N ILE A 31 -6.29 -0.05 11.23
CA ILE A 31 -5.61 1.26 11.01
C ILE A 31 -6.55 2.47 11.07
N ARG A 32 -7.72 2.36 11.71
CA ARG A 32 -8.79 3.38 11.64
C ARG A 32 -8.46 4.73 12.27
N SER A 33 -7.40 4.84 13.08
CA SER A 33 -7.07 6.11 13.73
C SER A 33 -6.74 7.19 12.71
N LEU A 34 -7.24 8.40 12.94
CA LEU A 34 -7.10 9.53 12.01
C LEU A 34 -5.63 9.85 11.69
N ASP A 35 -4.74 9.76 12.68
CA ASP A 35 -3.30 9.97 12.51
C ASP A 35 -2.68 8.95 11.53
N VAL A 36 -2.99 7.66 11.70
CA VAL A 36 -2.47 6.59 10.82
C VAL A 36 -3.05 6.71 9.42
N VAL A 37 -4.35 6.96 9.29
CA VAL A 37 -5.01 7.19 8.00
C VAL A 37 -4.40 8.39 7.27
N GLY A 38 -4.12 9.48 7.98
CA GLY A 38 -3.47 10.67 7.44
C GLY A 38 -2.06 10.36 6.90
N LYS A 39 -1.25 9.65 7.68
CA LYS A 39 0.11 9.21 7.28
C LYS A 39 0.09 8.34 6.03
N ILE A 40 -0.83 7.38 5.95
CA ILE A 40 -0.99 6.50 4.78
C ILE A 40 -1.43 7.28 3.54
N ARG A 41 -2.39 8.21 3.69
CA ARG A 41 -2.82 9.07 2.57
C ARG A 41 -1.65 9.89 2.03
N ARG A 42 -0.82 10.44 2.91
CA ARG A 42 0.36 11.22 2.54
C ARG A 42 1.42 10.37 1.84
N GLU A 43 1.69 9.16 2.35
CA GLU A 43 2.62 8.22 1.71
C GLU A 43 2.18 7.90 0.27
N ILE A 44 0.90 7.58 0.09
CA ILE A 44 0.31 7.31 -1.24
C ILE A 44 0.43 8.53 -2.16
N GLN A 45 0.09 9.73 -1.68
CA GLN A 45 0.16 10.96 -2.48
C GLN A 45 1.61 11.24 -2.92
N ASN A 46 2.58 11.11 -2.02
CA ASN A 46 3.99 11.34 -2.33
C ASN A 46 4.49 10.31 -3.37
N LEU A 47 4.22 9.02 -3.17
CA LEU A 47 4.68 7.96 -4.08
C LEU A 47 4.04 8.02 -5.47
N LYS A 48 2.84 8.58 -5.61
CA LYS A 48 2.22 8.81 -6.93
C LYS A 48 2.99 9.82 -7.78
N LEU A 49 3.69 10.76 -7.14
CA LEU A 49 4.40 11.84 -7.82
C LEU A 49 5.86 11.47 -8.11
N PHE A 50 6.44 10.52 -7.39
CA PHE A 50 7.83 10.15 -7.58
C PHE A 50 8.06 9.32 -8.84
N ARG A 51 8.94 9.84 -9.70
CA ARG A 51 9.49 9.15 -10.87
C ARG A 51 11.00 9.34 -10.88
N HIS A 52 11.70 8.42 -10.23
CA HIS A 52 13.15 8.51 -10.06
C HIS A 52 13.76 7.10 -10.04
N PRO A 53 14.93 6.86 -10.66
CA PRO A 53 15.54 5.53 -10.74
C PRO A 53 15.87 4.92 -9.36
N HIS A 54 16.03 5.74 -8.32
CA HIS A 54 16.37 5.29 -6.96
C HIS A 54 15.20 5.35 -5.97
N ILE A 55 13.98 5.67 -6.43
CA ILE A 55 12.79 5.71 -5.57
C ILE A 55 11.82 4.63 -6.03
N ILE A 56 11.30 3.86 -5.07
CA ILE A 56 10.32 2.83 -5.38
C ILE A 56 9.06 3.44 -6.00
N LYS A 57 8.63 2.86 -7.12
CA LYS A 57 7.46 3.33 -7.87
C LYS A 57 6.20 2.66 -7.35
N LEU A 58 5.18 3.46 -7.05
CA LEU A 58 3.83 2.94 -6.84
C LEU A 58 3.21 2.58 -8.20
N ILE A 59 3.04 1.28 -8.45
CA ILE A 59 2.51 0.78 -9.73
C ILE A 59 0.99 0.92 -9.79
N SER A 60 0.29 0.43 -8.76
CA SER A 60 -1.17 0.44 -8.68
C SER A 60 -1.64 0.50 -7.24
N ILE A 61 -2.88 0.93 -7.03
CA ILE A 61 -3.57 0.87 -5.75
C ILE A 61 -4.85 0.07 -5.95
N LEU A 62 -4.96 -1.05 -5.24
CA LEU A 62 -6.18 -1.83 -5.19
C LEU A 62 -6.93 -1.47 -3.91
N LYS A 63 -8.22 -1.16 -4.07
CA LYS A 63 -9.13 -0.93 -2.97
C LYS A 63 -10.26 -1.93 -3.12
N ASN A 64 -10.45 -2.75 -2.11
CA ASN A 64 -11.67 -3.54 -2.03
C ASN A 64 -12.82 -2.56 -1.79
N THR A 65 -13.66 -2.41 -2.80
CA THR A 65 -14.99 -1.82 -2.68
C THR A 65 -15.91 -3.02 -2.53
N SER A 66 -16.13 -3.49 -1.31
CA SER A 66 -17.17 -4.49 -1.09
C SER A 66 -18.50 -3.80 -1.35
N VAL A 67 -19.05 -3.97 -2.55
CA VAL A 67 -20.47 -3.82 -2.82
C VAL A 67 -21.06 -5.20 -2.58
N LEU A 68 -21.84 -5.32 -1.50
CA LEU A 68 -22.94 -6.28 -1.43
C LEU A 68 -24.21 -5.49 -1.70
#